data_AF-A0A430LAL3-F1
#
_entry.id   AF-A0A430LAL3-F1
#
_cell.length_a   1.000
_cell.length_b   1.000
_cell.length_c   1.000
_cell.angle_alpha   90.00
_cell.angle_beta   90.00
_cell.angle_gamma   90.00
#
_symmetry.space_group_name_H-M   'P 1'
#
loop_
_entity.id
_entity.type
_entity.pdbx_description
1 polymer ?
#
loop_
_entity_poly.entity_id
_entity_poly.type
_entity_poly.pdbx_seq_one_letter_code
_entity_poly.pdbx_strand_id
1 'polypeptide(L)'
;MPLWACDFESCHRPAVRTLGDCVLCNRHLCSNHLKPEFHTCPRWEDADSYDPVARDAERRELTKLIEVINTHALEARASHVRQGIPCSIPLLQYDRATRSSVMGGMNYHIEVRFDDGITWIARIRRFNATSPPAALRDYIIQSEVATLMFLEQTGVPAPKVYDFALEHSGNPVGVGFILMEKLPGKSLRWSIATQQQRKKVMNQLADTFVELHKYPFDLLGSLNTPGGSQVGAFARESLTNFVQSEMQTTGPFSSLEEYHISSIQLILDLIVREEMYSQQAVDAYLIHRYLIDLVPRVLPSVHDDEKFYLKHADDKGDHILVDEHFNITGIIDWEWAHTASPAHAFTSPIGFLPVADFYCGKNSLGNDEVVFARLLEEKGHRDLARFVWNGRLQHRFAFCCGYDLADWDGFLGLFRGLRDAVGVDEGLEWNEWKFTALQRYKDDPGLQLLLSRH
;
A
#
# COMPACT_ATOMS: atom_id res chain seq x y z
N MET A 1 17.70 12.12 12.68
CA MET A 1 16.37 12.11 13.32
C MET A 1 15.54 11.07 12.61
N PRO A 2 14.88 10.17 13.35
CA PRO A 2 14.01 9.14 12.79
C PRO A 2 12.78 9.74 12.08
N LEU A 3 11.98 8.90 11.42
CA LEU A 3 10.69 9.33 10.85
C LEU A 3 9.82 10.02 11.90
N TRP A 4 9.72 9.39 13.07
CA TRP A 4 9.07 9.92 14.25
C TRP A 4 9.93 9.69 15.49
N ALA A 5 10.02 10.70 16.36
CA ALA A 5 10.55 10.53 17.70
C ALA A 5 9.43 10.07 18.63
N CYS A 6 9.78 9.44 19.74
CA CYS A 6 8.78 9.05 20.74
C CYS A 6 8.14 10.29 21.40
N ASP A 7 6.81 10.32 21.43
CA ASP A 7 6.02 11.41 22.03
C ASP A 7 5.99 11.39 23.57
N PHE A 8 6.83 10.59 24.22
CA PHE A 8 6.94 10.57 25.68
C PHE A 8 7.93 11.64 26.16
N GLU A 9 7.60 12.33 27.24
CA GLU A 9 8.39 13.45 27.74
C GLU A 9 9.85 13.07 27.98
N SER A 10 10.78 13.90 27.52
CA SER A 10 12.23 13.66 27.60
C SER A 10 12.74 12.38 26.92
N CYS A 11 11.94 11.72 26.07
CA CYS A 11 12.38 10.59 25.27
C CYS A 11 12.90 11.06 23.91
N HIS A 12 14.14 10.70 23.58
CA HIS A 12 14.73 10.97 22.27
C HIS A 12 14.88 9.71 21.39
N ARG A 13 14.27 8.60 21.83
CA ARG A 13 14.31 7.34 21.08
C ARG A 13 13.43 7.42 19.84
N PRO A 14 13.79 6.70 18.76
CA PRO A 14 12.90 6.54 17.61
C PRO A 14 11.60 5.86 18.02
N ALA A 15 10.49 6.33 17.46
CA ALA A 15 9.25 5.59 17.49
C ALA A 15 9.33 4.37 16.56
N VAL A 16 8.66 3.30 16.93
CA VAL A 16 8.55 2.10 16.09
C VAL A 16 7.51 2.39 15.03
N ARG A 17 7.88 2.34 13.75
CA ARG A 17 6.94 2.53 12.64
C ARG A 17 5.86 1.45 12.69
N THR A 18 4.61 1.82 12.37
CA THR A 18 3.41 0.98 12.39
C THR A 18 2.99 0.54 13.80
N LEU A 19 3.84 -0.18 14.55
CA LEU A 19 3.50 -0.66 15.89
C LEU A 19 3.44 0.46 16.94
N GLY A 20 4.27 1.49 16.77
CA GLY A 20 4.33 2.68 17.62
C GLY A 20 3.30 3.74 17.28
N ASP A 21 2.62 3.63 16.14
CA ASP A 21 1.68 4.63 15.61
C ASP A 21 0.28 4.40 16.20
N CYS A 22 0.06 4.80 17.45
CA CYS A 22 -1.19 4.53 18.13
C CYS A 22 -2.27 5.55 17.74
N VAL A 23 -3.22 5.13 16.90
CA VAL A 23 -4.38 5.95 16.51
C VAL A 23 -5.30 6.32 17.68
N LEU A 24 -5.33 5.52 18.75
CA LEU A 24 -6.25 5.71 19.87
C LEU A 24 -5.87 6.93 20.72
N CYS A 25 -4.59 7.06 21.05
CA CYS A 25 -4.04 8.21 21.77
C CYS A 25 -3.40 9.25 20.85
N ASN A 26 -3.32 8.96 19.55
CA ASN A 26 -2.70 9.78 18.51
C ASN A 26 -1.24 10.16 18.84
N ARG A 27 -0.42 9.14 19.17
CA ARG A 27 0.99 9.28 19.56
C ARG A 27 1.87 8.28 18.83
N HIS A 28 3.15 8.64 18.67
CA HIS A 28 4.23 7.79 18.18
C HIS A 28 5.08 7.29 19.36
N LEU A 29 5.24 5.99 19.51
CA LEU A 29 5.87 5.37 20.69
C LEU A 29 7.10 4.55 20.32
N CYS A 30 8.16 4.66 21.12
CA CYS A 30 9.32 3.78 21.01
C CYS A 30 9.06 2.41 21.64
N SER A 31 9.96 1.46 21.38
CA SER A 31 9.92 0.08 21.89
C SER A 31 9.68 -0.01 23.41
N ASN A 32 10.29 0.89 24.19
CA ASN A 32 10.10 0.95 25.64
C ASN A 32 8.71 1.46 26.03
N HIS A 33 8.25 2.55 25.43
CA HIS A 33 6.98 3.18 25.79
C HIS A 33 5.76 2.47 25.19
N LEU A 34 5.97 1.44 24.37
CA LEU A 34 4.93 0.50 23.97
C LEU A 34 4.56 -0.52 25.06
N LYS A 35 5.37 -0.65 26.12
CA LYS A 35 5.11 -1.59 27.20
C LYS A 35 3.84 -1.19 27.97
N PRO A 36 3.09 -2.18 28.53
CA PRO A 36 1.85 -1.92 29.27
C PRO A 36 1.99 -0.94 30.45
N GLU A 37 3.19 -0.80 31.01
CA GLU A 37 3.50 0.14 32.09
C GLU A 37 3.44 1.62 31.66
N PHE A 38 3.57 1.91 30.36
CA PHE A 38 3.53 3.27 29.79
C PHE A 38 2.35 3.49 28.85
N HIS A 39 1.91 2.45 28.15
CA HIS A 39 0.88 2.53 27.13
C HIS A 39 -0.25 1.55 27.43
N THR A 40 -1.40 2.11 27.79
CA THR A 40 -2.58 1.37 28.27
C THR A 40 -3.75 1.40 27.29
N CYS A 41 -3.55 1.86 26.05
CA CYS A 41 -4.60 1.82 25.05
C CYS A 41 -4.96 0.35 24.76
N PRO A 42 -6.26 0.02 24.62
CA PRO A 42 -6.71 -1.33 24.34
C PRO A 42 -6.14 -1.80 23.00
N ARG A 43 -5.93 -3.11 22.87
CA ARG A 43 -5.52 -3.73 21.62
C ARG A 43 -6.73 -4.24 20.85
N TRP A 44 -6.60 -4.34 19.53
CA TRP A 44 -7.70 -4.69 18.63
C TRP A 44 -8.27 -6.10 18.87
N GLU A 45 -7.50 -7.00 19.49
CA GLU A 45 -7.93 -8.35 19.86
C GLU A 45 -9.02 -8.35 20.95
N ASP A 46 -9.05 -7.32 21.80
CA ASP A 46 -10.15 -7.08 22.75
C ASP A 46 -11.10 -6.04 22.16
N ALA A 47 -11.94 -6.50 21.23
CA ALA A 47 -12.88 -5.65 20.50
C ALA A 47 -13.81 -4.86 21.43
N ASP A 48 -14.21 -5.42 22.57
CA ASP A 48 -15.14 -4.76 23.50
C ASP A 48 -14.50 -3.51 24.14
N SER A 49 -13.22 -3.58 24.48
CA SER A 49 -12.46 -2.44 24.98
C SER A 49 -11.97 -1.51 23.86
N TYR A 50 -11.56 -2.08 22.72
CA TYR A 50 -10.95 -1.35 21.61
C TYR A 50 -11.95 -0.50 20.83
N ASP A 51 -13.06 -1.10 20.41
CA ASP A 51 -14.01 -0.47 19.50
C ASP A 51 -14.53 0.89 20.00
N PRO A 52 -14.96 1.05 21.27
CA PRO A 52 -15.43 2.34 21.77
C PRO A 52 -14.36 3.43 21.68
N VAL A 53 -13.11 3.10 22.02
CA VAL A 53 -11.98 4.04 22.03
C VAL A 53 -11.56 4.38 20.60
N ALA A 54 -11.51 3.39 19.70
CA ALA A 54 -11.20 3.60 18.30
C ALA A 54 -12.23 4.50 17.61
N ARG A 55 -13.51 4.29 17.90
CA ARG A 55 -14.61 5.14 17.39
C ARG A 55 -14.48 6.58 17.90
N ASP A 56 -14.09 6.76 19.15
CA ASP A 56 -13.89 8.09 19.72
C ASP A 56 -12.69 8.80 19.11
N ALA A 57 -11.58 8.09 18.92
CA ALA A 57 -10.38 8.61 18.26
C ALA A 57 -10.67 9.03 16.81
N GLU A 58 -11.34 8.18 16.02
CA GLU A 58 -11.74 8.50 14.65
C GLU A 58 -12.69 9.72 14.60
N ARG A 59 -13.65 9.80 15.52
CA ARG A 59 -14.53 10.98 15.63
C ARG A 59 -13.73 12.25 15.89
N ARG A 60 -12.79 12.26 16.86
CA ARG A 60 -11.95 13.43 17.16
C ARG A 60 -11.10 13.85 15.96
N GLU A 61 -10.48 12.87 15.31
CA GLU A 61 -9.69 13.06 14.09
C GLU A 61 -10.52 13.76 13.00
N LEU A 62 -11.68 13.19 12.66
CA LEU A 62 -12.49 13.67 11.54
C LEU A 62 -13.17 14.99 11.86
N THR A 63 -13.61 15.22 13.10
CA THR A 63 -14.09 16.55 13.53
C THR A 63 -13.02 17.61 13.31
N LYS A 64 -11.78 17.35 13.75
CA LYS A 64 -10.66 18.28 13.55
C LYS A 64 -10.33 18.49 12.08
N LEU A 65 -10.35 17.43 11.27
CA LEU A 65 -10.13 17.53 9.82
C LEU A 65 -11.19 18.43 9.17
N ILE A 66 -12.46 18.17 9.47
CA ILE A 66 -13.60 18.94 8.94
C ILE A 66 -13.51 20.42 9.33
N GLU A 67 -13.10 20.74 10.56
CA GLU A 67 -12.94 22.12 11.03
C GLU A 67 -11.88 22.93 10.26
N VAL A 68 -10.85 22.27 9.72
CA VAL A 68 -9.77 22.92 8.96
C VAL A 68 -10.12 23.11 7.49
N ILE A 69 -11.05 22.32 6.95
CA ILE A 69 -11.43 22.38 5.54
C ILE A 69 -12.28 23.63 5.27
N ASN A 70 -11.73 24.55 4.48
CA ASN A 70 -12.49 25.68 3.97
C ASN A 70 -13.34 25.24 2.76
N THR A 71 -14.58 24.84 3.03
CA THR A 71 -15.52 24.37 1.99
C THR A 71 -15.82 25.44 0.95
N HIS A 72 -15.91 26.71 1.33
CA HIS A 72 -16.15 27.80 0.38
C HIS A 72 -14.98 27.99 -0.59
N ALA A 73 -13.74 27.86 -0.12
CA ALA A 73 -12.58 27.89 -1.01
C ALA A 73 -12.58 26.70 -1.97
N LEU A 74 -12.98 25.52 -1.48
CA LEU A 74 -13.09 24.31 -2.30
C LEU A 74 -14.19 24.43 -3.36
N GLU A 75 -15.37 24.95 -3.01
CA GLU A 75 -16.47 25.27 -3.93
C GLU A 75 -16.02 26.28 -4.99
N ALA A 76 -15.39 27.38 -4.56
CA ALA A 76 -14.91 28.41 -5.48
C ALA A 76 -13.89 27.85 -6.47
N ARG A 77 -12.97 27.00 -6.01
CA ARG A 77 -11.98 26.34 -6.86
C ARG A 77 -12.63 25.37 -7.83
N ALA A 78 -13.52 24.50 -7.36
CA ALA A 78 -14.21 23.51 -8.20
C ALA A 78 -15.07 24.21 -9.27
N SER A 79 -15.82 25.25 -8.90
CA SER A 79 -16.58 26.07 -9.83
C SER A 79 -15.68 26.74 -10.87
N HIS A 80 -14.56 27.33 -10.45
CA HIS A 80 -13.59 27.95 -11.36
C HIS A 80 -13.03 26.95 -12.39
N VAL A 81 -12.56 25.79 -11.93
CA VAL A 81 -12.04 24.71 -12.78
C VAL A 81 -13.12 24.23 -13.77
N ARG A 82 -14.38 24.29 -13.37
CA ARG A 82 -15.54 23.95 -14.20
C ARG A 82 -16.18 25.14 -14.90
N GLN A 83 -15.38 26.11 -15.33
CA GLN A 83 -15.80 27.25 -16.15
C GLN A 83 -16.90 28.13 -15.51
N GLY A 84 -16.92 28.20 -14.18
CA GLY A 84 -17.85 29.03 -13.42
C GLY A 84 -19.23 28.42 -13.16
N ILE A 85 -19.44 27.13 -13.44
CA ILE A 85 -20.68 26.44 -13.04
C ILE A 85 -20.75 26.40 -11.51
N PRO A 86 -21.82 26.91 -10.87
CA PRO A 86 -21.93 26.88 -9.41
C PRO A 86 -22.00 25.44 -8.89
N CYS A 87 -21.50 25.26 -7.67
CA CYS A 87 -21.57 24.00 -6.96
C CYS A 87 -21.80 24.24 -5.47
N SER A 88 -22.23 23.19 -4.79
CA SER A 88 -22.40 23.15 -3.35
C SER A 88 -21.75 21.91 -2.76
N ILE A 89 -21.22 22.07 -1.56
CA ILE A 89 -20.75 21.00 -0.70
C ILE A 89 -21.76 20.86 0.44
N PRO A 90 -22.34 19.66 0.66
CA PRO A 90 -23.19 19.43 1.82
C PRO A 90 -22.47 19.76 3.13
N LEU A 91 -23.22 20.18 4.16
CA LEU A 91 -22.64 20.44 5.48
C LEU A 91 -21.84 19.21 5.93
N LEU A 92 -20.54 19.43 6.15
CA LEU A 92 -19.64 18.37 6.59
C LEU A 92 -19.88 18.08 8.06
N GLN A 93 -20.31 16.87 8.36
CA GLN A 93 -20.42 16.37 9.72
C GLN A 93 -19.99 14.91 9.73
N TYR A 94 -19.17 14.54 10.72
CA TYR A 94 -18.87 13.13 10.94
C TYR A 94 -20.14 12.40 11.37
N ASP A 95 -20.61 11.50 10.52
CA ASP A 95 -21.65 10.53 10.82
C ASP A 95 -21.12 9.12 10.58
N ARG A 96 -21.15 8.31 11.63
CA ARG A 96 -20.69 6.92 11.56
C ARG A 96 -21.55 6.07 10.62
N ALA A 97 -22.84 6.38 10.48
CA ALA A 97 -23.74 5.61 9.62
C ALA A 97 -23.35 5.73 8.13
N THR A 98 -22.74 6.86 7.74
CA THR A 98 -22.30 7.14 6.37
C THR A 98 -20.80 6.94 6.16
N ARG A 99 -20.06 6.55 7.21
CA ARG A 99 -18.60 6.35 7.19
C ARG A 99 -18.09 5.62 5.96
N SER A 100 -18.63 4.44 5.64
CA SER A 100 -18.17 3.63 4.50
C SER A 100 -18.46 4.24 3.12
N SER A 101 -19.28 5.29 3.04
CA SER A 101 -19.59 6.01 1.81
C SER A 101 -18.78 7.30 1.62
N VAL A 102 -18.14 7.79 2.67
CA VAL A 102 -17.43 9.09 2.68
C VAL A 102 -15.95 8.96 3.05
N MET A 103 -15.46 7.77 3.37
CA MET A 103 -14.04 7.57 3.67
C MET A 103 -13.58 6.12 3.45
N GLY A 104 -12.31 6.00 3.05
CA GLY A 104 -11.55 4.76 3.03
C GLY A 104 -10.61 4.64 4.23
N GLY A 105 -9.54 3.86 4.08
CA GLY A 105 -8.50 3.71 5.10
C GLY A 105 -7.77 5.03 5.37
N MET A 106 -7.28 5.69 4.32
CA MET A 106 -6.40 6.86 4.42
C MET A 106 -7.04 8.17 3.98
N ASN A 107 -8.22 8.15 3.38
CA ASN A 107 -8.81 9.32 2.72
C ASN A 107 -10.27 9.54 3.14
N TYR A 108 -10.64 10.81 3.26
CA TYR A 108 -11.99 11.34 3.39
C TYR A 108 -12.42 11.93 2.05
N HIS A 109 -13.65 11.66 1.63
CA HIS A 109 -14.19 12.01 0.32
C HIS A 109 -15.38 12.94 0.48
N ILE A 110 -15.30 14.12 -0.15
CA ILE A 110 -16.36 15.12 -0.15
C ILE A 110 -17.00 15.15 -1.53
N GLU A 111 -18.32 15.04 -1.59
CA GLU A 111 -19.05 15.27 -2.83
C GLU A 111 -19.19 16.77 -3.12
N VAL A 112 -18.73 17.19 -4.29
CA VAL A 112 -18.94 18.53 -4.83
C VAL A 112 -20.05 18.42 -5.88
N ARG A 113 -21.23 18.98 -5.58
CA ARG A 113 -22.44 18.83 -6.41
C ARG A 113 -22.69 20.10 -7.20
N PHE A 114 -22.63 19.99 -8.53
CA PHE A 114 -22.85 21.11 -9.43
C PHE A 114 -24.32 21.26 -9.81
N ASP A 115 -24.73 22.49 -10.15
CA ASP A 115 -26.12 22.83 -10.47
C ASP A 115 -26.66 22.13 -11.73
N ASP A 116 -25.79 21.65 -12.60
CA ASP A 116 -26.15 20.88 -13.80
C ASP A 116 -26.28 19.36 -13.54
N GLY A 117 -26.21 18.94 -12.28
CA GLY A 117 -26.39 17.55 -11.85
C GLY A 117 -25.13 16.69 -11.85
N ILE A 118 -23.99 17.21 -12.30
CA ILE A 118 -22.71 16.50 -12.20
C ILE A 118 -22.18 16.55 -10.77
N THR A 119 -21.56 15.47 -10.32
CA THR A 119 -20.91 15.38 -9.00
C THR A 119 -19.45 15.00 -9.15
N TRP A 120 -18.57 15.73 -8.48
CA TRP A 120 -17.15 15.38 -8.33
C TRP A 120 -16.86 14.91 -6.91
N ILE A 121 -15.69 14.29 -6.73
CA ILE A 121 -15.12 13.96 -5.42
C ILE A 121 -13.93 14.88 -5.16
N ALA A 122 -13.91 15.53 -3.99
CA ALA A 122 -12.68 16.02 -3.40
C ALA A 122 -12.13 14.93 -2.46
N ARG A 123 -11.02 14.30 -2.83
CA ARG A 123 -10.30 13.31 -2.04
C ARG A 123 -9.29 14.04 -1.16
N ILE A 124 -9.45 13.91 0.15
CA ILE A 124 -8.64 14.58 1.16
C ILE A 124 -8.02 13.53 2.07
N ARG A 125 -6.72 13.63 2.31
CA ARG A 125 -6.04 12.68 3.17
C ARG A 125 -6.39 12.92 4.64
N ARG A 126 -6.66 11.82 5.35
CA ARG A 126 -6.85 11.79 6.80
C ARG A 126 -5.54 12.13 7.51
N PHE A 127 -5.64 12.67 8.72
CA PHE A 127 -4.47 13.03 9.52
C PHE A 127 -4.55 12.51 10.95
N ASN A 128 -3.76 11.49 11.25
CA ASN A 128 -3.61 10.89 12.58
C ASN A 128 -2.18 10.30 12.74
N ALA A 129 -1.94 9.54 13.81
CA ALA A 129 -0.62 8.96 14.11
C ALA A 129 -0.05 8.04 13.00
N THR A 130 -0.86 7.51 12.08
CA THR A 130 -0.36 6.70 10.95
C THR A 130 0.01 7.54 9.73
N SER A 131 -0.26 8.85 9.75
CA SER A 131 0.03 9.73 8.62
C SER A 131 1.53 10.05 8.58
N PRO A 132 2.22 9.90 7.43
CA PRO A 132 3.62 10.26 7.33
C PRO A 132 3.82 11.79 7.40
N PRO A 133 5.06 12.29 7.54
CA PRO A 133 5.36 13.72 7.46
C PRO A 133 4.84 14.40 6.18
N ALA A 134 4.57 15.70 6.25
CA ALA A 134 3.92 16.47 5.18
C ALA A 134 4.62 16.33 3.82
N ALA A 135 5.95 16.39 3.79
CA ALA A 135 6.74 16.24 2.55
C ALA A 135 6.44 14.91 1.83
N LEU A 136 6.26 13.82 2.58
CA LEU A 136 5.92 12.52 1.99
C LEU A 136 4.43 12.45 1.61
N ARG A 137 3.52 13.06 2.40
CA ARG A 137 2.11 13.15 2.01
C ARG A 137 1.94 13.87 0.68
N ASP A 138 2.62 15.00 0.50
CA ASP A 138 2.59 15.79 -0.72
C ASP A 138 3.15 14.99 -1.91
N TYR A 139 4.26 14.27 -1.71
CA TYR A 139 4.83 13.42 -2.75
C TYR A 139 3.88 12.29 -3.17
N ILE A 140 3.17 11.68 -2.23
CA ILE A 140 2.15 10.66 -2.52
C ILE A 140 0.98 11.26 -3.30
N ILE A 141 0.47 12.45 -2.94
CA ILE A 141 -0.60 13.13 -3.70
C ILE A 141 -0.15 13.42 -5.12
N GLN A 142 1.05 13.98 -5.31
CA GLN A 142 1.59 14.24 -6.65
C GLN A 142 1.69 12.96 -7.48
N SER A 143 2.10 11.85 -6.86
CA SER A 143 2.21 10.57 -7.52
C SER A 143 0.86 9.95 -7.92
N GLU A 144 -0.14 10.04 -7.04
CA GLU A 144 -1.51 9.60 -7.34
C GLU A 144 -2.09 10.40 -8.51
N VAL A 145 -1.92 11.74 -8.50
CA VAL A 145 -2.37 12.61 -9.60
C VAL A 145 -1.65 12.26 -10.90
N ALA A 146 -0.33 12.09 -10.88
CA ALA A 146 0.44 11.70 -12.06
C ALA A 146 -0.04 10.36 -12.64
N THR A 147 -0.34 9.40 -11.77
CA THR A 147 -0.87 8.09 -12.16
C THR A 147 -2.26 8.21 -12.80
N LEU A 148 -3.18 8.95 -12.19
CA LEU A 148 -4.53 9.13 -12.74
C LEU A 148 -4.51 9.88 -14.09
N MET A 149 -3.67 10.90 -14.23
CA MET A 149 -3.50 11.62 -15.50
C MET A 149 -2.89 10.73 -16.59
N PHE A 150 -1.99 9.81 -16.23
CA PHE A 150 -1.50 8.79 -17.16
C PHE A 150 -2.62 7.83 -17.58
N LEU A 151 -3.40 7.33 -16.62
CA LEU A 151 -4.50 6.39 -16.89
C LEU A 151 -5.61 6.99 -17.75
N GLU A 152 -5.86 8.30 -17.66
CA GLU A 152 -6.78 9.01 -18.56
C GLU A 152 -6.42 8.84 -20.05
N GLN A 153 -5.14 8.59 -20.37
CA GLN A 153 -4.66 8.35 -21.74
C GLN A 153 -4.73 6.87 -22.17
N THR A 154 -5.35 6.02 -21.35
CA THR A 154 -5.48 4.57 -21.56
C THR A 154 -6.95 4.15 -21.57
N GLY A 155 -7.22 2.89 -21.92
CA GLY A 155 -8.54 2.28 -21.79
C GLY A 155 -8.93 1.83 -20.37
N VAL A 156 -8.08 2.06 -19.36
CA VAL A 156 -8.37 1.66 -17.98
C VAL A 156 -9.43 2.58 -17.38
N PRO A 157 -10.52 2.06 -16.80
CA PRO A 157 -11.57 2.89 -16.21
C PRO A 157 -11.11 3.46 -14.86
N ALA A 158 -10.39 4.58 -14.87
CA ALA A 158 -9.92 5.28 -13.67
C ALA A 158 -10.54 6.69 -13.56
N PRO A 159 -10.64 7.28 -12.36
CA PRO A 159 -11.19 8.63 -12.20
C PRO A 159 -10.36 9.68 -12.94
N LYS A 160 -11.02 10.54 -13.71
CA LYS A 160 -10.38 11.74 -14.26
C LYS A 160 -10.04 12.76 -13.17
N VAL A 161 -8.82 13.29 -13.17
CA VAL A 161 -8.43 14.42 -12.30
C VAL A 161 -8.82 15.73 -12.96
N TYR A 162 -9.44 16.62 -12.21
CA TYR A 162 -9.77 17.98 -12.64
C TYR A 162 -8.78 19.01 -12.11
N ASP A 163 -8.34 18.85 -10.86
CA ASP A 163 -7.39 19.74 -10.20
C ASP A 163 -6.86 19.12 -8.89
N PHE A 164 -5.78 19.65 -8.34
CA PHE A 164 -5.26 19.24 -7.03
C PHE A 164 -4.50 20.38 -6.35
N ALA A 165 -4.35 20.29 -5.03
CA ALA A 165 -3.46 21.15 -4.28
C ALA A 165 -2.77 20.39 -3.15
N LEU A 166 -1.57 20.84 -2.79
CA LEU A 166 -0.74 20.23 -1.73
C LEU A 166 -0.97 20.91 -0.39
N GLU A 167 -0.41 20.33 0.67
CA GLU A 167 -0.55 20.82 2.04
C GLU A 167 0.47 21.93 2.34
N HIS A 168 0.29 23.11 1.72
CA HIS A 168 1.13 24.28 1.98
C HIS A 168 0.30 25.50 2.37
N SER A 169 0.92 26.50 3.01
CA SER A 169 0.24 27.68 3.56
C SER A 169 -0.48 28.56 2.52
N GLY A 170 -0.19 28.37 1.24
CA GLY A 170 -0.84 29.07 0.13
C GLY A 170 -2.11 28.39 -0.38
N ASN A 171 -2.42 27.18 0.09
CA ASN A 171 -3.63 26.46 -0.29
C ASN A 171 -4.83 26.99 0.54
N PRO A 172 -5.79 27.69 -0.08
CA PRO A 172 -6.89 28.33 0.64
C PRO A 172 -7.90 27.33 1.22
N VAL A 173 -7.88 26.07 0.77
CA VAL A 173 -8.72 24.98 1.31
C VAL A 173 -8.23 24.53 2.68
N GLY A 174 -6.96 24.79 3.02
CA GLY A 174 -6.35 24.45 4.31
C GLY A 174 -5.76 23.05 4.40
N VAL A 175 -6.07 22.16 3.44
CA VAL A 175 -5.57 20.78 3.37
C VAL A 175 -5.26 20.39 1.94
N GLY A 176 -4.33 19.43 1.75
CA GLY A 176 -4.09 18.83 0.45
C GLY A 176 -5.32 18.06 -0.06
N PHE A 177 -5.62 18.18 -1.35
CA PHE A 177 -6.78 17.54 -1.96
C PHE A 177 -6.55 17.18 -3.44
N ILE A 178 -7.32 16.22 -3.93
CA ILE A 178 -7.50 15.93 -5.36
C ILE A 178 -8.98 16.11 -5.71
N LEU A 179 -9.29 17.00 -6.66
CA LEU A 179 -10.61 17.11 -7.27
C LEU A 179 -10.67 16.17 -8.48
N MET A 180 -11.56 15.19 -8.43
CA MET A 180 -11.63 14.13 -9.43
C MET A 180 -13.07 13.68 -9.71
N GLU A 181 -13.23 12.92 -10.78
CA GLU A 181 -14.50 12.33 -11.20
C GLU A 181 -15.09 11.39 -10.14
N LYS A 182 -16.40 11.48 -9.94
CA LYS A 182 -17.15 10.48 -9.19
C LYS A 182 -17.61 9.37 -10.14
N LEU A 183 -16.91 8.23 -10.10
CA LEU A 183 -17.31 7.06 -10.89
C LEU A 183 -18.61 6.42 -10.35
N PRO A 184 -19.45 5.85 -11.23
CA PRO A 184 -20.67 5.15 -10.81
C PRO A 184 -20.34 3.74 -10.26
N GLY A 185 -21.33 3.09 -9.66
CA GLY A 185 -21.21 1.72 -9.15
C GLY A 185 -20.91 1.65 -7.64
N LYS A 186 -20.58 0.44 -7.17
CA LYS A 186 -20.26 0.14 -5.77
C LYS A 186 -19.02 -0.73 -5.70
N SER A 187 -18.24 -0.60 -4.62
CA SER A 187 -17.09 -1.48 -4.36
C SER A 187 -17.50 -2.94 -4.37
N LEU A 188 -16.75 -3.73 -5.13
CA LEU A 188 -16.94 -5.16 -5.28
C LEU A 188 -16.71 -5.87 -3.95
N ARG A 189 -17.73 -6.61 -3.50
CA ARG A 189 -17.61 -7.51 -2.36
C ARG A 189 -17.35 -8.93 -2.85
N TRP A 190 -16.07 -9.26 -3.04
CA TRP A 190 -15.65 -10.55 -3.62
C TRP A 190 -16.28 -11.75 -2.90
N SER A 191 -16.29 -11.73 -1.57
CA SER A 191 -16.76 -12.84 -0.72
C SER A 191 -18.22 -13.24 -0.95
N ILE A 192 -19.09 -12.31 -1.33
CA ILE A 192 -20.52 -12.57 -1.57
C ILE A 192 -20.87 -12.72 -3.07
N ALA A 193 -19.93 -12.43 -3.97
CA ALA A 193 -20.14 -12.57 -5.41
C ALA A 193 -20.18 -14.06 -5.81
N THR A 194 -21.10 -14.42 -6.71
CA THR A 194 -21.19 -15.78 -7.26
C THR A 194 -20.00 -16.08 -8.16
N GLN A 195 -19.75 -17.36 -8.43
CA GLN A 195 -18.66 -17.77 -9.34
C GLN A 195 -18.80 -17.14 -10.74
N GLN A 196 -20.03 -17.04 -11.26
CA GLN A 196 -20.29 -16.41 -12.56
C GLN A 196 -19.99 -14.90 -12.54
N GLN A 197 -20.38 -14.21 -11.46
CA GLN A 197 -20.09 -12.80 -11.25
C GLN A 197 -18.58 -12.56 -11.14
N ARG A 198 -17.87 -13.36 -10.33
CA ARG A 198 -16.40 -13.30 -10.23
C ARG A 198 -15.73 -13.54 -11.57
N LYS A 199 -16.13 -14.57 -12.32
CA LYS A 199 -15.59 -14.83 -13.67
C LYS A 199 -15.81 -13.65 -14.62
N LYS A 200 -16.98 -13.00 -14.56
CA LYS A 200 -17.27 -11.81 -15.36
C LYS A 200 -16.35 -10.63 -15.00
N VAL A 201 -16.13 -10.37 -13.71
CA VAL A 201 -15.20 -9.33 -13.26
C VAL A 201 -13.76 -9.67 -13.66
N MET A 202 -13.31 -10.90 -13.41
CA MET A 202 -11.97 -11.37 -13.83
C MET A 202 -11.74 -11.18 -15.33
N ASN A 203 -12.74 -11.45 -16.16
CA ASN A 203 -12.62 -11.28 -17.60
C ASN A 203 -12.41 -9.81 -18.00
N GLN A 204 -13.07 -8.87 -17.33
CA GLN A 204 -12.89 -7.43 -17.57
C GLN A 204 -11.57 -6.91 -16.98
N LEU A 205 -11.14 -7.45 -15.84
CA LEU A 205 -9.84 -7.14 -15.26
C LEU A 205 -8.69 -7.66 -16.15
N ALA A 206 -8.89 -8.79 -16.83
CA ALA A 206 -7.93 -9.28 -17.82
C ALA A 206 -7.81 -8.30 -19.01
N ASP A 207 -8.90 -7.63 -19.43
CA ASP A 207 -8.82 -6.54 -20.42
C ASP A 207 -8.00 -5.35 -19.89
N THR A 208 -8.09 -5.04 -18.59
CA THR A 208 -7.26 -4.01 -17.95
C THR A 208 -5.78 -4.39 -17.95
N PHE A 209 -5.42 -5.65 -17.67
CA PHE A 209 -4.04 -6.12 -17.73
C PHE A 209 -3.48 -6.01 -19.16
N VAL A 210 -4.27 -6.41 -20.15
CA VAL A 210 -3.91 -6.28 -21.57
C VAL A 210 -3.73 -4.81 -21.97
N GLU A 211 -4.57 -3.92 -21.46
CA GLU A 211 -4.45 -2.49 -21.70
C GLU A 211 -3.17 -1.91 -21.11
N LEU A 212 -2.90 -2.16 -19.82
CA LEU A 212 -1.70 -1.66 -19.13
C LEU A 212 -0.40 -2.18 -19.76
N HIS A 213 -0.41 -3.41 -20.29
CA HIS A 213 0.75 -3.99 -20.97
C HIS A 213 1.16 -3.25 -22.26
N LYS A 214 0.33 -2.35 -22.80
CA LYS A 214 0.69 -1.52 -23.96
C LYS A 214 1.64 -0.37 -23.62
N TYR A 215 1.82 -0.07 -22.34
CA TYR A 215 2.50 1.14 -21.87
C TYR A 215 3.72 0.80 -20.99
N PRO A 216 4.86 0.45 -21.60
CA PRO A 216 6.08 0.16 -20.86
C PRO A 216 6.78 1.44 -20.38
N PHE A 217 7.55 1.31 -19.30
CA PHE A 217 8.41 2.31 -18.69
C PHE A 217 9.84 1.80 -18.60
N ASP A 218 10.81 2.72 -18.50
CA ASP A 218 12.24 2.38 -18.44
C ASP A 218 12.77 2.22 -17.01
N LEU A 219 12.00 2.66 -16.02
CA LEU A 219 12.41 2.66 -14.62
C LEU A 219 11.33 2.05 -13.72
N LEU A 220 11.80 1.49 -12.61
CA LEU A 220 11.04 0.95 -11.50
C LEU A 220 10.87 2.01 -10.40
N GLY A 221 9.65 2.42 -10.14
CA GLY A 221 9.35 3.47 -9.17
C GLY A 221 7.95 4.06 -9.35
N SER A 222 7.69 5.24 -8.83
CA SER A 222 6.37 5.88 -8.93
C SER A 222 6.36 6.98 -9.99
N LEU A 223 5.26 7.12 -10.73
CA LEU A 223 5.04 8.32 -11.52
C LEU A 223 5.03 9.52 -10.58
N ASN A 224 5.80 10.58 -10.89
CA ASN A 224 6.01 11.68 -9.95
C ASN A 224 5.69 13.07 -10.51
N THR A 225 5.38 13.15 -11.80
CA THR A 225 5.17 14.43 -12.49
C THR A 225 3.77 14.44 -13.13
N PRO A 226 2.81 15.19 -12.55
CA PRO A 226 1.48 15.37 -13.14
C PRO A 226 1.54 15.81 -14.61
N GLY A 227 0.86 15.06 -15.49
CA GLY A 227 0.85 15.30 -16.94
C GLY A 227 2.10 14.81 -17.68
N GLY A 228 3.07 14.20 -16.99
CA GLY A 228 4.22 13.54 -17.58
C GLY A 228 4.21 12.02 -17.34
N SER A 229 5.13 11.32 -18.01
CA SER A 229 5.37 9.88 -17.83
C SER A 229 6.69 9.59 -17.08
N GLN A 230 7.22 10.59 -16.36
CA GLN A 230 8.46 10.45 -15.62
C GLN A 230 8.25 9.57 -14.39
N VAL A 231 9.13 8.57 -14.26
CA VAL A 231 9.18 7.67 -13.10
C VAL A 231 10.28 8.15 -12.17
N GLY A 232 9.90 8.47 -10.94
CA GLY A 232 10.80 8.83 -9.85
C GLY A 232 10.84 7.75 -8.77
N ALA A 233 11.35 8.12 -7.61
CA ALA A 233 11.45 7.24 -6.45
C ALA A 233 10.06 6.76 -5.99
N PHE A 234 10.01 5.67 -5.24
CA PHE A 234 8.74 5.14 -4.73
C PHE A 234 8.06 6.15 -3.80
N ALA A 235 6.83 6.51 -4.11
CA ALA A 235 5.99 7.35 -3.26
C ALA A 235 5.33 6.49 -2.19
N ARG A 236 6.09 6.00 -1.21
CA ARG A 236 5.58 5.09 -0.15
C ARG A 236 6.38 5.20 1.15
N GLU A 237 5.69 5.12 2.28
CA GLU A 237 6.21 5.21 3.64
C GLU A 237 7.23 4.10 3.96
N SER A 238 6.93 2.86 3.55
CA SER A 238 7.80 1.70 3.77
C SER A 238 9.13 1.77 3.00
N LEU A 239 9.21 2.64 1.99
CA LEU A 239 10.38 2.83 1.14
C LEU A 239 10.97 4.25 1.27
N THR A 240 10.61 4.96 2.35
CA THR A 240 11.11 6.30 2.60
C THR A 240 11.83 6.35 3.95
N ASN A 241 13.05 6.87 3.94
CA ASN A 241 13.80 7.16 5.15
C ASN A 241 13.75 8.65 5.45
N PHE A 242 13.98 9.01 6.71
CA PHE A 242 14.18 10.40 7.11
C PHE A 242 15.49 10.49 7.88
N VAL A 243 16.36 11.38 7.44
CA VAL A 243 17.64 11.66 8.10
C VAL A 243 17.72 13.15 8.31
N GLN A 244 17.88 13.57 9.56
CA GLN A 244 17.92 14.99 9.96
C GLN A 244 16.73 15.82 9.42
N SER A 245 15.52 15.23 9.41
CA SER A 245 14.29 15.83 8.84
C SER A 245 14.28 16.01 7.32
N GLU A 246 15.28 15.49 6.62
CA GLU A 246 15.27 15.40 5.16
C GLU A 246 14.73 14.04 4.72
N MET A 247 13.80 14.08 3.77
CA MET A 247 13.22 12.90 3.16
C MET A 247 14.25 12.27 2.21
N GLN A 248 14.60 11.01 2.46
CA GLN A 248 15.44 10.19 1.60
C GLN A 248 14.57 9.12 0.95
N THR A 249 14.35 9.26 -0.35
CA THR A 249 13.50 8.36 -1.11
C THR A 249 14.29 7.19 -1.69
N THR A 250 13.64 6.03 -1.84
CA THR A 250 14.24 4.82 -2.41
C THR A 250 13.87 4.72 -3.90
N GLY A 251 14.87 4.62 -4.77
CA GLY A 251 14.70 4.57 -6.22
C GLY A 251 14.71 5.94 -6.91
N PRO A 252 14.33 6.04 -8.20
CA PRO A 252 13.91 4.93 -9.06
C PRO A 252 15.06 3.95 -9.32
N PHE A 253 14.75 2.74 -9.80
CA PHE A 253 15.74 1.73 -10.14
C PHE A 253 15.63 1.33 -11.61
N SER A 254 16.76 0.90 -12.18
CA SER A 254 16.79 0.26 -13.51
C SER A 254 16.75 -1.26 -13.45
N SER A 255 16.81 -1.85 -12.25
CA SER A 255 16.86 -3.29 -12.03
C SER A 255 15.99 -3.71 -10.84
N LEU A 256 15.29 -4.83 -11.00
CA LEU A 256 14.53 -5.42 -9.90
C LEU A 256 15.42 -5.93 -8.76
N GLU A 257 16.63 -6.38 -9.09
CA GLU A 257 17.64 -6.81 -8.11
C GLU A 257 18.05 -5.65 -7.20
N GLU A 258 18.37 -4.50 -7.79
CA GLU A 258 18.74 -3.29 -7.04
C GLU A 258 17.61 -2.83 -6.12
N TYR A 259 16.36 -2.91 -6.58
CA TYR A 259 15.20 -2.61 -5.77
C TYR A 259 15.05 -3.56 -4.58
N HIS A 260 15.14 -4.87 -4.80
CA HIS A 260 15.02 -5.84 -3.72
C HIS A 260 16.13 -5.68 -2.69
N ILE A 261 17.38 -5.56 -3.13
CA ILE A 261 18.52 -5.35 -2.21
C ILE A 261 18.34 -4.04 -1.44
N SER A 262 18.02 -2.94 -2.12
CA SER A 262 17.91 -1.62 -1.48
C SER A 262 16.74 -1.54 -0.50
N SER A 263 15.58 -2.12 -0.86
CA SER A 263 14.40 -2.13 0.02
C SER A 263 14.62 -2.98 1.26
N ILE A 264 15.22 -4.17 1.12
CA ILE A 264 15.51 -5.05 2.25
C ILE A 264 16.63 -4.46 3.12
N GLN A 265 17.64 -3.83 2.52
CA GLN A 265 18.69 -3.13 3.27
C GLN A 265 18.12 -1.98 4.11
N LEU A 266 17.19 -1.20 3.57
CA LEU A 266 16.48 -0.18 4.35
C LEU A 266 15.77 -0.79 5.57
N ILE A 267 15.13 -1.94 5.40
CA ILE A 267 14.48 -2.64 6.52
C ILE A 267 15.50 -3.08 7.57
N LEU A 268 16.63 -3.68 7.17
CA LEU A 268 17.70 -4.07 8.08
C LEU A 268 18.23 -2.85 8.87
N ASP A 269 18.45 -1.72 8.20
CA ASP A 269 18.88 -0.48 8.82
C ASP A 269 17.84 0.06 9.82
N LEU A 270 16.54 -0.06 9.49
CA LEU A 270 15.45 0.36 10.38
C LEU A 270 15.29 -0.56 11.60
N ILE A 271 15.53 -1.87 11.44
CA ILE A 271 15.58 -2.82 12.56
C ILE A 271 16.71 -2.45 13.53
N VAL A 272 17.91 -2.24 13.00
CA VAL A 272 19.09 -1.84 13.81
C VAL A 272 18.86 -0.52 14.55
N ARG A 273 18.09 0.39 13.95
CA ARG A 273 17.67 1.67 14.54
C ARG A 273 16.48 1.55 15.49
N GLU A 274 15.93 0.36 15.72
CA GLU A 274 14.71 0.14 16.54
C GLU A 274 13.45 0.84 15.99
N GLU A 275 13.49 1.28 14.72
CA GLU A 275 12.34 1.86 14.02
C GLU A 275 11.39 0.77 13.48
N MET A 276 11.83 -0.48 13.35
CA MET A 276 11.01 -1.62 12.89
C MET A 276 11.27 -2.88 13.70
N TYR A 277 10.24 -3.72 13.83
CA TYR A 277 10.31 -5.06 14.46
C TYR A 277 10.97 -5.11 15.84
N SER A 278 10.88 -4.02 16.62
CA SER A 278 11.64 -3.85 17.87
C SER A 278 11.36 -4.91 18.93
N GLN A 279 10.20 -5.57 18.90
CA GLN A 279 9.85 -6.66 19.84
C GLN A 279 10.51 -8.01 19.49
N GLN A 280 11.02 -8.15 18.25
CA GLN A 280 11.59 -9.39 17.73
C GLN A 280 12.73 -9.10 16.73
N ALA A 281 13.57 -8.13 17.08
CA ALA A 281 14.56 -7.53 16.18
C ALA A 281 15.54 -8.55 15.61
N VAL A 282 16.05 -9.48 16.44
CA VAL A 282 16.98 -10.54 15.98
C VAL A 282 16.33 -11.43 14.93
N ASP A 283 15.09 -11.86 15.16
CA ASP A 283 14.39 -12.78 14.26
C ASP A 283 14.06 -12.09 12.94
N ALA A 284 13.53 -10.87 13.01
CA ALA A 284 13.30 -10.04 11.84
C ALA A 284 14.60 -9.79 11.06
N TYR A 285 15.71 -9.49 11.74
CA TYR A 285 16.99 -9.25 11.08
C TYR A 285 17.49 -10.48 10.32
N LEU A 286 17.44 -11.66 10.94
CA LEU A 286 17.83 -12.92 10.30
C LEU A 286 16.96 -13.21 9.06
N ILE A 287 15.65 -13.02 9.16
CA ILE A 287 14.70 -13.20 8.05
C ILE A 287 15.10 -12.29 6.88
N HIS A 288 15.21 -10.98 7.12
CA HIS A 288 15.48 -10.01 6.05
C HIS A 288 16.89 -10.19 5.47
N ARG A 289 17.89 -10.52 6.30
CA ARG A 289 19.23 -10.83 5.81
C ARG A 289 19.21 -12.07 4.92
N TYR A 290 18.44 -13.08 5.26
CA TYR A 290 18.23 -14.25 4.41
C TYR A 290 17.50 -13.92 3.11
N LEU A 291 16.52 -13.02 3.13
CA LEU A 291 15.83 -12.57 1.91
C LEU A 291 16.78 -11.89 0.92
N ILE A 292 17.81 -11.16 1.38
CA ILE A 292 18.88 -10.64 0.50
C ILE A 292 19.60 -11.78 -0.23
N ASP A 293 19.96 -12.86 0.47
CA ASP A 293 20.65 -14.01 -0.15
C ASP A 293 19.74 -14.75 -1.15
N LEU A 294 18.42 -14.64 -0.99
CA LEU A 294 17.44 -15.22 -1.91
C LEU A 294 17.17 -14.37 -3.15
N VAL A 295 17.55 -13.09 -3.20
CA VAL A 295 17.27 -12.20 -4.33
C VAL A 295 17.64 -12.85 -5.68
N PRO A 296 18.87 -13.39 -5.88
CA PRO A 296 19.24 -13.99 -7.16
C PRO A 296 18.42 -15.23 -7.56
N ARG A 297 17.68 -15.83 -6.62
CA ARG A 297 16.84 -17.02 -6.84
C ARG A 297 15.38 -16.68 -7.15
N VAL A 298 14.94 -15.48 -6.81
CA VAL A 298 13.56 -15.03 -7.02
C VAL A 298 13.41 -14.07 -8.18
N LEU A 299 14.51 -13.58 -8.76
CA LEU A 299 14.46 -12.77 -9.96
C LEU A 299 13.82 -13.55 -11.13
N PRO A 300 12.95 -12.90 -11.93
CA PRO A 300 12.42 -13.50 -13.14
C PRO A 300 13.53 -13.71 -14.17
N SER A 301 13.21 -14.45 -15.24
CA SER A 301 14.13 -14.63 -16.38
C SER A 301 14.53 -13.27 -16.98
N VAL A 302 15.81 -13.10 -17.35
CA VAL A 302 16.38 -11.84 -17.90
C VAL A 302 15.58 -11.31 -19.10
N HIS A 303 14.96 -12.18 -19.90
CA HIS A 303 14.14 -11.79 -21.05
C HIS A 303 12.84 -11.07 -20.68
N ASP A 304 12.39 -11.17 -19.43
CA ASP A 304 11.18 -10.55 -18.95
C ASP A 304 11.45 -9.21 -18.22
N ASP A 305 12.70 -8.73 -18.12
CA ASP A 305 13.07 -7.63 -17.21
C ASP A 305 13.60 -6.35 -17.92
N GLU A 306 13.36 -6.20 -19.22
CA GLU A 306 13.84 -5.03 -19.99
C GLU A 306 12.97 -3.76 -19.83
N LYS A 307 11.72 -3.92 -19.37
CA LYS A 307 10.73 -2.85 -19.22
C LYS A 307 9.90 -3.04 -17.96
N PHE A 308 9.36 -1.94 -17.44
CA PHE A 308 8.46 -1.93 -16.30
C PHE A 308 7.05 -1.50 -16.70
N TYR A 309 6.05 -1.89 -15.92
CA TYR A 309 4.64 -1.64 -16.23
C TYR A 309 3.91 -1.17 -14.97
N LEU A 310 2.90 -0.32 -15.14
CA LEU A 310 2.14 0.19 -14.02
C LEU A 310 1.44 -0.95 -13.26
N LYS A 311 1.65 -1.00 -11.95
CA LYS A 311 1.04 -1.94 -11.00
C LYS A 311 0.20 -1.17 -9.99
N HIS A 312 -1.02 -1.64 -9.79
CA HIS A 312 -1.87 -1.19 -8.69
C HIS A 312 -1.34 -1.71 -7.35
N ALA A 313 -1.22 -0.84 -6.34
CA ALA A 313 -0.59 -1.20 -5.06
C ALA A 313 -1.53 -1.91 -4.07
N ASP A 314 -2.85 -1.81 -4.26
CA ASP A 314 -3.88 -2.38 -3.37
C ASP A 314 -4.87 -3.30 -4.10
N ASP A 315 -4.35 -4.28 -4.84
CA ASP A 315 -5.13 -5.16 -5.73
C ASP A 315 -6.00 -6.24 -5.02
N LYS A 316 -6.46 -5.95 -3.79
CA LYS A 316 -7.28 -6.86 -2.95
C LYS A 316 -8.77 -6.98 -3.36
N GLY A 317 -9.21 -6.15 -4.31
CA GLY A 317 -10.49 -6.28 -5.02
C GLY A 317 -11.59 -5.29 -4.65
N ASP A 318 -11.56 -4.64 -3.48
CA ASP A 318 -12.53 -3.63 -3.05
C ASP A 318 -12.37 -2.26 -3.74
N HIS A 319 -11.19 -2.02 -4.33
CA HIS A 319 -10.88 -0.92 -5.22
C HIS A 319 -11.56 -1.03 -6.61
N ILE A 320 -12.22 -2.15 -6.92
CA ILE A 320 -12.98 -2.34 -8.16
C ILE A 320 -14.44 -1.93 -7.92
N LEU A 321 -14.92 -0.93 -8.66
CA LEU A 321 -16.32 -0.53 -8.69
C LEU A 321 -17.07 -1.32 -9.76
N VAL A 322 -18.26 -1.81 -9.40
CA VAL A 322 -19.14 -2.54 -10.31
C VAL A 322 -20.58 -1.99 -10.28
N ASP A 323 -21.27 -2.12 -11.41
CA ASP A 323 -22.72 -1.89 -11.50
C ASP A 323 -23.54 -3.11 -11.04
N GLU A 324 -24.87 -3.02 -11.13
CA GLU A 324 -25.80 -4.10 -10.74
C GLU A 324 -25.63 -5.38 -11.58
N HIS A 325 -24.97 -5.28 -12.74
CA HIS A 325 -24.70 -6.39 -13.65
C HIS A 325 -23.25 -6.88 -13.56
N PHE A 326 -22.46 -6.41 -12.58
CA PHE A 326 -21.04 -6.73 -12.43
C PHE A 326 -20.19 -6.32 -13.64
N ASN A 327 -20.57 -5.25 -14.34
CA ASN A 327 -19.65 -4.55 -15.24
C ASN A 327 -18.72 -3.66 -14.39
N ILE A 328 -17.42 -3.66 -14.69
CA ILE A 328 -16.47 -2.76 -14.06
C ILE A 328 -16.78 -1.34 -14.52
N THR A 329 -17.10 -0.47 -13.58
CA THR A 329 -17.35 0.96 -13.82
C THR A 329 -16.19 1.84 -13.41
N GLY A 330 -15.26 1.30 -12.62
CA GLY A 330 -14.11 2.03 -12.13
C GLY A 330 -13.10 1.16 -11.39
N ILE A 331 -11.84 1.54 -11.49
CA ILE A 331 -10.72 1.07 -10.67
C ILE A 331 -10.18 2.30 -9.97
N ILE A 332 -10.36 2.35 -8.65
CA ILE A 332 -10.03 3.50 -7.80
C ILE A 332 -8.84 3.17 -6.89
N ASP A 333 -8.45 4.10 -6.01
CA ASP A 333 -7.39 3.91 -5.02
C ASP A 333 -5.99 3.62 -5.62
N TRP A 334 -5.62 4.38 -6.64
CA TRP A 334 -4.29 4.39 -7.28
C TRP A 334 -3.18 5.02 -6.43
N GLU A 335 -3.44 5.25 -5.14
CA GLU A 335 -2.45 5.66 -4.17
C GLU A 335 -1.33 4.61 -4.07
N TRP A 336 -0.07 5.05 -4.03
CA TRP A 336 1.12 4.19 -4.04
C TRP A 336 1.34 3.33 -5.29
N ALA A 337 0.58 3.55 -6.37
CA ALA A 337 0.85 2.91 -7.64
C ALA A 337 2.29 3.17 -8.11
N HIS A 338 2.87 2.17 -8.74
CA HIS A 338 4.27 2.19 -9.16
C HIS A 338 4.44 1.29 -10.38
N THR A 339 5.50 1.53 -11.14
CA THR A 339 5.94 0.61 -12.18
C THR A 339 6.61 -0.60 -11.53
N ALA A 340 6.41 -1.79 -12.10
CA ALA A 340 6.94 -3.05 -11.64
C ALA A 340 7.41 -3.91 -12.82
N SER A 341 8.28 -4.88 -12.60
CA SER A 341 8.64 -5.84 -13.67
C SER A 341 7.37 -6.57 -14.14
N PRO A 342 7.31 -7.11 -15.37
CA PRO A 342 6.17 -7.88 -15.85
C PRO A 342 5.76 -9.00 -14.90
N ALA A 343 6.75 -9.66 -14.30
CA ALA A 343 6.57 -10.72 -13.32
C ALA A 343 5.98 -10.24 -11.98
N HIS A 344 5.86 -8.94 -11.73
CA HIS A 344 5.19 -8.34 -10.57
C HIS A 344 3.92 -7.58 -10.96
N ALA A 345 3.94 -6.84 -12.07
CA ALA A 345 2.83 -6.06 -12.57
C ALA A 345 1.64 -6.94 -12.98
N PHE A 346 1.91 -8.12 -13.53
CA PHE A 346 0.89 -9.02 -14.09
C PHE A 346 0.77 -10.36 -13.34
N THR A 347 1.17 -10.42 -12.07
CA THR A 347 0.82 -11.56 -11.22
C THR A 347 -0.67 -11.59 -10.91
N SER A 348 -1.15 -12.68 -10.32
CA SER A 348 -2.52 -12.71 -9.84
C SER A 348 -2.76 -11.62 -8.79
N PRO A 349 -3.86 -10.84 -8.88
CA PRO A 349 -4.25 -9.90 -7.84
C PRO A 349 -4.33 -10.57 -6.46
N ILE A 350 -3.95 -9.86 -5.39
CA ILE A 350 -3.99 -10.38 -4.02
C ILE A 350 -5.40 -10.84 -3.63
N GLY A 351 -6.44 -10.18 -4.16
CA GLY A 351 -7.84 -10.56 -3.94
C GLY A 351 -8.22 -11.97 -4.42
N PHE A 352 -7.40 -12.60 -5.27
CA PHE A 352 -7.66 -13.94 -5.83
C PHE A 352 -6.92 -15.06 -5.09
N LEU A 353 -6.00 -14.72 -4.18
CA LEU A 353 -5.20 -15.71 -3.48
C LEU A 353 -6.10 -16.53 -2.52
N PRO A 354 -5.91 -17.85 -2.43
CA PRO A 354 -6.63 -18.69 -1.48
C PRO A 354 -6.04 -18.46 -0.07
N VAL A 355 -6.50 -17.41 0.61
CA VAL A 355 -5.94 -16.87 1.86
C VAL A 355 -5.45 -17.95 2.82
N ALA A 356 -6.32 -18.87 3.27
CA ALA A 356 -5.95 -19.90 4.23
C ALA A 356 -4.80 -20.81 3.72
N ASP A 357 -4.90 -21.29 2.49
CA ASP A 357 -3.87 -22.13 1.87
C ASP A 357 -2.56 -21.36 1.65
N PHE A 358 -2.67 -20.08 1.29
CA PHE A 358 -1.53 -19.19 1.15
C PHE A 358 -0.82 -19.03 2.49
N TYR A 359 -1.51 -18.67 3.57
CA TYR A 359 -0.89 -18.57 4.90
C TYR A 359 -0.35 -19.90 5.43
N CYS A 360 -0.94 -21.04 5.06
CA CYS A 360 -0.41 -22.38 5.35
C CYS A 360 0.83 -22.77 4.52
N GLY A 361 1.38 -21.87 3.69
CA GLY A 361 2.59 -22.14 2.92
C GLY A 361 2.40 -22.93 1.62
N LYS A 362 1.16 -23.19 1.17
CA LYS A 362 0.93 -23.94 -0.09
C LYS A 362 1.37 -23.13 -1.31
N ASN A 363 2.13 -23.76 -2.20
CA ASN A 363 2.63 -23.11 -3.42
C ASN A 363 1.77 -23.34 -4.67
N SER A 364 0.70 -24.13 -4.58
CA SER A 364 -0.28 -24.26 -5.65
C SER A 364 -1.10 -22.97 -5.84
N LEU A 365 -1.59 -22.74 -7.06
CA LEU A 365 -2.56 -21.67 -7.33
C LEU A 365 -3.96 -22.05 -6.84
N GLY A 366 -4.71 -21.05 -6.41
CA GLY A 366 -6.13 -21.13 -6.13
C GLY A 366 -6.98 -21.12 -7.39
N ASN A 367 -8.27 -21.42 -7.23
CA ASN A 367 -9.21 -21.51 -8.35
C ASN A 367 -9.39 -20.19 -9.09
N ASP A 368 -9.50 -19.06 -8.37
CA ASP A 368 -9.68 -17.75 -9.00
C ASP A 368 -8.42 -17.35 -9.80
N GLU A 369 -7.22 -17.63 -9.29
CA GLU A 369 -5.95 -17.40 -10.02
C GLU A 369 -5.89 -18.23 -11.31
N VAL A 370 -6.26 -19.51 -11.25
CA VAL A 370 -6.33 -20.42 -12.40
C VAL A 370 -7.34 -19.93 -13.45
N VAL A 371 -8.53 -19.50 -13.02
CA VAL A 371 -9.55 -18.95 -13.92
C VAL A 371 -9.04 -17.68 -14.59
N PHE A 372 -8.41 -16.78 -13.83
CA PHE A 372 -7.86 -15.53 -14.35
C PHE A 372 -6.76 -15.77 -15.40
N ALA A 373 -5.83 -16.67 -15.13
CA ALA A 373 -4.79 -17.04 -16.09
C ALA A 373 -5.38 -17.58 -17.40
N ARG A 374 -6.39 -18.46 -17.33
CA ARG A 374 -7.07 -18.99 -18.52
C ARG A 374 -7.82 -17.92 -19.30
N LEU A 375 -8.43 -16.94 -18.64
CA LEU A 375 -9.09 -15.82 -19.32
C LEU A 375 -8.10 -14.97 -20.12
N LEU A 376 -6.89 -14.77 -19.62
CA LEU A 376 -5.81 -14.12 -20.39
C LEU A 376 -5.41 -14.96 -21.61
N GLU A 377 -5.30 -16.28 -21.47
CA GLU A 377 -5.01 -17.19 -22.59
C GLU A 377 -6.12 -17.20 -23.66
N GLU A 378 -7.39 -17.22 -23.23
CA GLU A 378 -8.57 -17.15 -24.10
C GLU A 378 -8.60 -15.84 -24.90
N LYS A 379 -8.06 -14.75 -24.33
CA LYS A 379 -7.86 -13.47 -25.00
C LYS A 379 -6.61 -13.40 -25.89
N GLY A 380 -5.82 -14.47 -25.96
CA GLY A 380 -4.60 -14.55 -26.78
C GLY A 380 -3.32 -14.09 -26.08
N HIS A 381 -3.38 -13.73 -24.79
CA HIS A 381 -2.26 -13.20 -24.01
C HIS A 381 -1.64 -14.26 -23.11
N ARG A 382 -1.03 -15.28 -23.74
CA ARG A 382 -0.31 -16.35 -23.03
C ARG A 382 0.94 -15.85 -22.29
N ASP A 383 1.53 -14.78 -22.81
CA ASP A 383 2.62 -14.03 -22.18
C ASP A 383 2.22 -13.48 -20.81
N LEU A 384 1.05 -12.83 -20.72
CA LEU A 384 0.52 -12.33 -19.46
C LEU A 384 0.03 -13.46 -18.54
N ALA A 385 -0.67 -14.45 -19.09
CA ALA A 385 -1.13 -15.60 -18.32
C ALA A 385 0.02 -16.33 -17.63
N ARG A 386 1.20 -16.42 -18.28
CA ARG A 386 2.41 -17.02 -17.71
C ARG A 386 2.87 -16.32 -16.42
N PHE A 387 2.73 -15.00 -16.30
CA PHE A 387 3.08 -14.28 -15.07
C PHE A 387 2.10 -14.61 -13.93
N VAL A 388 0.84 -14.86 -14.23
CA VAL A 388 -0.13 -15.37 -13.24
C VAL A 388 0.23 -16.81 -12.84
N TRP A 389 0.50 -17.68 -13.82
CA TRP A 389 0.86 -19.08 -13.59
C TRP A 389 2.09 -19.25 -12.68
N ASN A 390 3.10 -18.39 -12.86
CA ASN A 390 4.36 -18.44 -12.14
C ASN A 390 4.45 -17.43 -10.97
N GLY A 391 3.40 -16.65 -10.73
CA GLY A 391 3.42 -15.50 -9.83
C GLY A 391 3.50 -15.86 -8.34
N ARG A 392 3.25 -17.13 -7.95
CA ARG A 392 3.23 -17.54 -6.53
C ARG A 392 4.54 -17.22 -5.82
N LEU A 393 5.69 -17.48 -6.46
CA LEU A 393 7.00 -17.19 -5.85
C LEU A 393 7.16 -15.69 -5.57
N GLN A 394 6.68 -14.85 -6.49
CA GLN A 394 6.74 -13.40 -6.33
C GLN A 394 5.84 -12.91 -5.19
N HIS A 395 4.63 -13.46 -5.07
CA HIS A 395 3.78 -13.20 -3.91
C HIS A 395 4.46 -13.59 -2.60
N ARG A 396 5.04 -14.79 -2.53
CA ARG A 396 5.75 -15.27 -1.32
C ARG A 396 6.87 -14.32 -0.92
N PHE A 397 7.72 -13.96 -1.88
CA PHE A 397 8.87 -13.10 -1.62
C PHE A 397 8.43 -11.70 -1.18
N ALA A 398 7.49 -11.09 -1.90
CA ALA A 398 6.96 -9.76 -1.57
C ALA A 398 6.29 -9.72 -0.19
N PHE A 399 5.49 -10.73 0.16
CA PHE A 399 4.90 -10.84 1.50
C PHE A 399 5.99 -10.98 2.57
N CYS A 400 6.98 -11.86 2.40
CA CYS A 400 8.05 -12.02 3.38
C CYS A 400 8.90 -10.75 3.58
N CYS A 401 9.06 -9.92 2.54
CA CYS A 401 9.81 -8.67 2.63
C CYS A 401 9.13 -7.58 3.47
N GLY A 402 7.80 -7.62 3.63
CA GLY A 402 7.05 -6.52 4.26
C GLY A 402 6.00 -6.98 5.27
N TYR A 403 6.04 -8.25 5.70
CA TYR A 403 5.03 -8.81 6.58
C TYR A 403 5.07 -8.16 7.96
N ASP A 404 3.89 -7.95 8.55
CA ASP A 404 3.79 -7.59 9.95
C ASP A 404 3.94 -8.86 10.81
N LEU A 405 5.03 -8.93 11.57
CA LEU A 405 5.32 -10.10 12.38
C LEU A 405 4.47 -10.22 13.65
N ALA A 406 3.51 -9.31 13.86
CA ALA A 406 2.49 -9.45 14.90
C ALA A 406 1.67 -10.75 14.74
N ASP A 407 1.39 -11.19 13.51
CA ASP A 407 0.81 -12.50 13.21
C ASP A 407 1.94 -13.52 12.94
N TRP A 408 2.57 -13.98 14.02
CA TRP A 408 3.70 -14.88 13.93
C TRP A 408 3.37 -16.22 13.27
N ASP A 409 2.23 -16.82 13.62
CA ASP A 409 1.83 -18.14 13.10
C ASP A 409 1.55 -18.07 11.58
N GLY A 410 0.87 -17.01 11.13
CA GLY A 410 0.68 -16.76 9.71
C GLY A 410 2.01 -16.56 8.98
N PHE A 411 2.93 -15.80 9.57
CA PHE A 411 4.25 -15.57 8.99
C PHE A 411 5.06 -16.87 8.81
N LEU A 412 5.05 -17.77 9.79
CA LEU A 412 5.81 -19.03 9.72
C LEU A 412 5.44 -19.85 8.48
N GLY A 413 4.14 -19.94 8.17
CA GLY A 413 3.69 -20.65 6.97
C GLY A 413 4.06 -19.91 5.68
N LEU A 414 3.97 -18.57 5.64
CA LEU A 414 4.45 -17.78 4.50
C LEU A 414 5.94 -18.02 4.21
N PHE A 415 6.76 -17.95 5.26
CA PHE A 415 8.21 -18.05 5.18
C PHE A 415 8.67 -19.46 4.81
N ARG A 416 8.03 -20.50 5.38
CA ARG A 416 8.23 -21.88 4.94
C ARG A 416 7.86 -22.05 3.47
N GLY A 417 6.69 -21.56 3.06
CA GLY A 417 6.24 -21.64 1.67
C GLY A 417 7.22 -20.99 0.69
N LEU A 418 7.85 -19.86 1.06
CA LEU A 418 8.91 -19.24 0.26
C LEU A 418 10.14 -20.14 0.13
N ARG A 419 10.65 -20.68 1.24
CA ARG A 419 11.83 -21.58 1.24
C ARG A 419 11.59 -22.83 0.40
N ASP A 420 10.41 -23.44 0.55
CA ASP A 420 10.00 -24.60 -0.23
C ASP A 420 9.84 -24.24 -1.72
N ALA A 421 9.35 -23.04 -2.06
CA ALA A 421 9.22 -22.59 -3.45
C ALA A 421 10.57 -22.36 -4.14
N VAL A 422 11.57 -21.89 -3.40
CA VAL A 422 12.93 -21.63 -3.91
C VAL A 422 13.81 -22.88 -3.86
N GLY A 423 13.47 -23.87 -3.03
CA GLY A 423 14.28 -25.07 -2.78
C GLY A 423 15.54 -24.79 -1.96
N VAL A 424 15.55 -23.73 -1.14
CA VAL A 424 16.66 -23.35 -0.26
C VAL A 424 16.20 -23.40 1.18
N ASP A 425 16.95 -24.11 2.02
CA ASP A 425 16.58 -24.41 3.40
C ASP A 425 15.18 -25.07 3.50
N GLU A 426 14.79 -25.86 2.50
CA GLU A 426 13.49 -26.55 2.41
C GLU A 426 13.27 -27.49 3.60
N GLY A 427 12.04 -27.53 4.11
CA GLY A 427 11.62 -28.48 5.14
C GLY A 427 12.17 -28.24 6.55
N LEU A 428 13.11 -27.31 6.76
CA LEU A 428 13.55 -26.96 8.11
C LEU A 428 12.42 -26.27 8.88
N GLU A 429 12.16 -26.68 10.11
CA GLU A 429 11.26 -25.97 11.01
C GLU A 429 11.92 -24.69 11.54
N TRP A 430 11.12 -23.76 12.08
CA TRP A 430 11.61 -22.43 12.45
C TRP A 430 12.86 -22.44 13.34
N ASN A 431 12.88 -23.26 14.39
CA ASN A 431 14.01 -23.30 15.33
C ASN A 431 15.29 -23.82 14.69
N GLU A 432 15.18 -24.80 13.78
CA GLU A 432 16.31 -25.39 13.05
C GLU A 432 16.86 -24.38 12.03
N TRP A 433 15.95 -23.71 11.31
CA TRP A 433 16.29 -22.64 10.39
C TRP A 433 16.97 -21.47 11.13
N LYS A 434 16.40 -21.01 12.25
CA LYS A 434 16.96 -19.91 13.05
C LYS A 434 18.34 -20.25 13.60
N PHE A 435 18.54 -21.47 14.08
CA PHE A 435 19.87 -21.92 14.51
C PHE A 435 20.89 -21.85 13.37
N THR A 436 20.49 -22.33 12.18
CA THR A 436 21.33 -22.30 10.98
C THR A 436 21.63 -20.86 10.55
N ALA A 437 20.63 -19.98 10.55
CA ALA A 437 20.76 -18.57 10.19
C ALA A 437 21.69 -17.82 11.17
N LEU A 438 21.57 -18.07 12.48
CA LEU A 438 22.48 -17.49 13.48
C LEU A 438 23.93 -17.87 13.23
N GLN A 439 24.20 -19.12 12.85
CA GLN A 439 25.56 -19.54 12.50
C GLN A 439 26.03 -18.96 11.17
N ARG A 440 25.15 -18.91 10.17
CA ARG A 440 25.42 -18.36 8.83
C ARG A 440 25.79 -16.87 8.89
N TYR A 441 25.12 -16.10 9.75
CA TYR A 441 25.29 -14.65 9.85
C TYR A 441 26.02 -14.19 11.11
N LYS A 442 26.72 -15.08 11.83
CA LYS A 442 27.39 -14.77 13.11
C LYS A 442 28.38 -13.60 13.06
N ASP A 443 28.96 -13.36 11.88
CA ASP A 443 29.96 -12.31 11.62
C ASP A 443 29.32 -11.05 10.99
N ASP A 444 27.99 -11.03 10.81
CA ASP A 444 27.26 -9.88 10.28
C ASP A 444 27.20 -8.76 11.34
N PRO A 445 27.68 -7.53 11.04
CA PRO A 445 27.78 -6.46 12.02
C PRO A 445 26.44 -6.04 12.63
N GLY A 446 25.36 -6.03 11.83
CA GLY A 446 24.04 -5.64 12.33
C GLY A 446 23.46 -6.70 13.26
N LEU A 447 23.69 -7.99 12.96
CA LEU A 447 23.31 -9.07 13.87
C LEU A 447 24.10 -9.00 15.18
N GLN A 448 25.42 -8.81 15.13
CA GLN A 448 26.25 -8.70 16.33
C GLN A 448 25.80 -7.52 17.22
N LEU A 449 25.47 -6.38 16.59
CA LEU A 449 24.96 -5.22 17.31
C LEU A 449 23.63 -5.53 18.00
N LEU A 450 22.69 -6.20 17.33
CA LEU A 450 21.41 -6.58 17.93
C LEU A 450 21.58 -7.59 19.07
N LEU A 451 22.43 -8.59 18.90
CA LEU A 451 22.73 -9.58 19.95
C LEU A 451 23.41 -8.98 21.17
N SER A 452 24.16 -7.88 21.03
CA SER A 452 24.78 -7.18 22.16
C SER A 452 23.79 -6.37 23.02
N ARG A 453 22.57 -6.12 22.51
CA ARG A 453 21.52 -5.35 23.22
C ARG A 453 20.60 -6.24 24.07
N HIS A 454 20.68 -7.56 23.89
CA HIS A 454 19.94 -8.58 24.62
C HIS A 454 20.89 -9.39 25.50
#